data_AF-A0A847QLV4-F1
#
_entry.id   AF-A0A847QLV4-F1
#
_cell.length_a   1.000
_cell.length_b   1.000
_cell.length_c   1.000
_cell.angle_alpha   90.00
_cell.angle_beta   90.00
_cell.angle_gamma   90.00
#
_symmetry.space_group_name_H-M   'P 1'
#
loop_
_entity.id
_entity.type
_entity.pdbx_description
1 polymer ?
#
loop_
_entity_poly.entity_id
_entity_poly.type
_entity_poly.pdbx_seq_one_letter_code
_entity_poly.pdbx_strand_id
1 'polypeptide(L)'
;MPSPPSKEFLGTSFVETGRELPSTLRAYAPILVPLILIALQSVFKNTLAPEHILNTIFAYIGWPVVAMLIGVALCYLNVKDKETKKKFFNPWIEDALRTSAMIIVVTGLGGSLSEILKGTPAVDTIAASVAASGIPSIFLPFVLGVIGNMITGSTTVGVITAASLTAPMLGTLGLSAEAAMLAARKK
;
A
#
# COMPACT_ATOMS: atom_id res chain seq x y z
N MET A 1 -13.40 18.79 -45.24
CA MET A 1 -13.27 19.70 -44.08
C MET A 1 -13.01 18.84 -42.85
N PRO A 2 -11.85 18.97 -42.18
CA PRO A 2 -11.64 18.27 -40.92
C PRO A 2 -12.64 18.79 -39.88
N SER A 3 -13.31 17.89 -39.18
CA SER A 3 -14.28 18.23 -38.13
C SER A 3 -13.60 19.03 -37.02
N PRO A 4 -14.30 19.98 -36.37
CA PRO A 4 -13.76 20.68 -35.21
C PRO A 4 -13.33 19.68 -34.12
N PRO A 5 -12.18 19.89 -33.47
CA PRO A 5 -11.73 19.02 -32.38
C PRO A 5 -12.72 19.06 -31.21
N SER A 6 -12.93 17.92 -30.55
CA SER A 6 -13.85 17.80 -29.42
C SER A 6 -13.40 18.68 -28.24
N LYS A 7 -14.38 19.27 -27.54
CA LYS A 7 -14.19 20.24 -26.44
C LYS A 7 -13.42 19.69 -25.22
N GLU A 8 -13.07 18.40 -25.24
CA GLU A 8 -12.28 17.70 -24.24
C GLU A 8 -10.76 17.88 -24.46
N PHE A 9 -10.34 18.18 -25.71
CA PHE A 9 -8.94 18.47 -26.07
C PHE A 9 -8.62 19.97 -26.17
N LEU A 10 -9.63 20.83 -26.04
CA LEU A 10 -9.43 22.23 -25.69
C LEU A 10 -9.05 22.28 -24.22
N GLY A 11 -7.81 21.86 -23.93
CA GLY A 11 -7.19 22.00 -22.63
C GLY A 11 -7.40 23.44 -22.18
N THR A 12 -8.25 23.62 -21.18
CA THR A 12 -8.28 24.84 -20.37
C THR A 12 -6.89 24.96 -19.80
N SER A 13 -6.04 25.74 -20.46
CA SER A 13 -4.74 26.08 -19.91
C SER A 13 -5.04 26.71 -18.56
N PHE A 14 -4.51 26.13 -17.48
CA PHE A 14 -4.74 26.57 -16.10
C PHE A 14 -4.30 28.04 -15.86
N VAL A 15 -3.70 28.66 -16.88
CA VAL A 15 -3.32 30.07 -16.98
C VAL A 15 -4.54 30.99 -17.13
N GLU A 16 -5.64 30.52 -17.72
CA GLU A 16 -6.79 31.38 -18.09
C GLU A 16 -7.82 31.58 -16.95
N THR A 17 -7.72 30.80 -15.86
CA THR A 17 -8.71 30.84 -14.75
C THR A 17 -8.32 31.77 -13.60
N GLY A 18 -7.18 32.48 -13.67
CA GLY A 18 -6.74 33.41 -12.62
C GLY A 18 -6.57 32.76 -11.23
N ARG A 19 -6.50 31.42 -11.15
CA ARG A 19 -6.26 30.71 -9.88
C ARG A 19 -4.77 30.82 -9.57
N GLU A 20 -4.44 31.49 -8.48
CA GLU A 20 -3.11 31.42 -7.89
C GLU A 20 -2.80 29.95 -7.56
N LEU A 21 -1.98 29.32 -8.41
CA LEU A 21 -1.49 27.98 -8.14
C LEU A 21 -0.66 28.05 -6.84
N PRO A 22 -0.86 27.14 -5.88
CA PRO A 22 0.06 27.02 -4.77
C PRO A 22 1.47 26.81 -5.34
N SER A 23 2.46 27.50 -4.76
CA SER A 23 3.84 27.44 -5.24
C SER A 23 4.29 26.00 -5.43
N THR A 24 5.14 25.74 -6.43
CA THR A 24 5.60 24.39 -6.79
C THR A 24 6.09 23.58 -5.57
N LEU A 25 6.82 24.23 -4.65
CA LEU A 25 7.27 23.65 -3.38
C LEU A 25 6.14 23.19 -2.45
N ARG A 26 5.02 23.90 -2.44
CA ARG A 26 3.84 23.58 -1.62
C ARG A 26 3.04 22.41 -2.17
N ALA A 27 3.01 22.22 -3.49
CA ALA A 27 2.37 21.07 -4.13
C ALA A 27 3.13 19.75 -3.84
N TYR A 28 4.46 19.78 -3.73
CA TYR A 28 5.27 18.60 -3.42
C TYR A 28 5.38 18.30 -1.92
N ALA A 29 5.16 19.28 -1.04
CA ALA A 29 5.30 19.13 0.40
C ALA A 29 4.50 17.94 1.00
N PRO A 30 3.23 17.67 0.63
CA PRO A 30 2.46 16.54 1.18
C PRO A 30 3.01 15.16 0.82
N ILE A 31 3.87 15.06 -0.20
CA ILE A 31 4.47 13.80 -0.66
C ILE A 31 5.89 13.67 -0.09
N LEU A 32 6.68 14.73 -0.21
CA LEU A 32 8.07 14.73 0.25
C LEU A 32 8.17 14.63 1.78
N VAL A 33 7.29 15.30 2.51
CA VAL A 33 7.36 15.32 3.98
C VAL A 33 7.13 13.92 4.57
N PRO A 34 6.04 13.19 4.26
CA PRO A 34 5.86 11.82 4.76
C PRO A 34 6.98 10.88 4.33
N LEU A 35 7.49 11.02 3.10
CA LEU A 35 8.58 10.19 2.60
C LEU A 35 9.87 10.39 3.41
N ILE A 36 10.24 11.64 3.69
CA ILE A 36 11.42 11.96 4.49
C ILE A 36 11.23 11.47 5.93
N LEU A 37 10.04 11.64 6.52
CA LEU A 37 9.71 11.15 7.87
C LEU A 37 9.90 9.63 7.99
N ILE A 38 9.39 8.86 7.01
CA ILE A 38 9.53 7.40 6.97
C ILE A 38 11.00 6.98 6.74
N ALA A 39 11.70 7.66 5.83
CA ALA A 39 13.10 7.38 5.54
C ALA A 39 14.00 7.65 6.77
N LEU A 40 13.79 8.78 7.45
CA LEU A 40 14.50 9.10 8.69
C LEU A 40 14.25 8.03 9.76
N GLN A 41 13.01 7.55 9.92
CA GLN A 41 12.72 6.45 10.83
C GLN A 41 13.58 5.21 10.56
N SER A 42 13.70 4.84 9.28
CA SER A 42 14.46 3.66 8.87
C SER A 42 15.95 3.81 9.18
N VAL A 43 16.50 5.01 8.94
CA VAL A 43 17.89 5.34 9.28
C VAL A 43 18.11 5.29 10.79
N PHE A 44 17.31 6.02 11.58
CA PHE A 44 17.46 6.07 13.04
C PHE A 44 17.28 4.71 13.71
N LYS A 45 16.37 3.87 13.21
CA LYS A 45 16.18 2.50 13.70
C LYS A 45 17.41 1.61 13.45
N ASN A 46 18.15 1.86 12.37
CA ASN A 46 19.34 1.08 12.02
C ASN A 46 20.63 1.62 12.68
N THR A 47 20.69 2.91 13.01
CA THR A 47 21.91 3.56 13.51
C THR A 47 21.93 3.84 15.01
N LEU A 48 20.79 3.94 15.69
CA LEU A 48 20.74 4.26 17.13
C LEU A 48 20.22 3.07 17.96
N ALA A 49 20.78 2.89 19.16
CA ALA A 49 20.31 1.90 20.12
C ALA A 49 18.84 2.18 20.53
N PRO A 50 18.02 1.14 20.75
CA PRO A 50 16.59 1.24 21.04
C PRO A 50 16.26 1.97 22.35
N GLU A 51 17.22 2.15 23.26
CA GLU A 51 17.01 2.83 24.55
C GLU A 51 17.12 4.37 24.49
N HIS A 52 17.49 4.94 23.34
CA HIS A 52 17.54 6.40 23.22
C HIS A 52 16.15 7.00 23.01
N ILE A 53 15.82 8.01 23.83
CA ILE A 53 14.57 8.79 23.74
C ILE A 53 14.32 9.38 22.35
N LEU A 54 15.38 9.78 21.64
CA LEU A 54 15.24 10.25 20.24
C LEU A 54 14.79 9.13 19.31
N ASN A 55 15.25 7.89 19.50
CA ASN A 55 14.81 6.75 18.70
C ASN A 55 13.31 6.52 18.88
N THR A 56 12.82 6.53 20.12
CA THR A 56 11.38 6.38 20.41
C THR A 56 10.53 7.46 19.72
N ILE A 57 10.94 8.74 19.81
CA ILE A 57 10.18 9.84 19.19
C ILE A 57 10.16 9.70 17.65
N PHE A 58 11.31 9.44 17.04
CA PHE A 58 11.41 9.28 15.59
C PHE A 58 10.73 7.99 15.11
N ALA A 59 10.71 6.92 15.91
CA ALA A 59 9.96 5.70 15.63
C ALA A 59 8.44 5.94 15.59
N TYR A 60 7.91 6.82 16.43
CA TYR A 60 6.49 7.18 16.42
C TYR A 60 6.14 8.13 15.26
N ILE A 61 6.92 9.21 15.09
CA ILE A 61 6.66 10.23 14.08
C ILE A 61 6.89 9.68 12.66
N GLY A 62 7.86 8.80 12.50
CA GLY A 62 8.19 8.16 11.25
C GLY A 62 7.28 6.98 10.89
N TRP A 63 6.38 6.56 11.80
CA TRP A 63 5.49 5.43 11.54
C TRP A 63 4.60 5.79 10.34
N PRO A 64 4.50 4.94 9.30
CA PRO A 64 3.85 5.33 8.05
C PRO A 64 2.44 5.90 8.21
N VAL A 65 1.68 5.41 9.19
CA VAL A 65 0.35 5.93 9.51
C VAL A 65 0.40 7.39 9.98
N VAL A 66 1.27 7.70 10.95
CA VAL A 66 1.43 9.06 11.50
C VAL A 66 2.03 10.01 10.47
N ALA A 67 3.06 9.57 9.74
CA ALA A 67 3.67 10.34 8.67
C ALA A 67 2.66 10.70 7.57
N MET A 68 1.79 9.77 7.18
CA MET A 68 0.73 10.02 6.20
C MET A 68 -0.34 10.97 6.73
N LEU A 69 -0.71 10.89 8.01
CA LEU A 69 -1.64 11.86 8.63
C LEU A 69 -1.08 13.28 8.58
N ILE A 70 0.23 13.46 8.83
CA ILE A 70 0.90 14.76 8.69
C ILE A 70 0.86 15.23 7.23
N GLY A 71 1.11 14.33 6.26
CA GLY A 71 0.98 14.63 4.84
C GLY A 71 -0.43 15.10 4.44
N VAL A 72 -1.46 14.43 4.92
CA VAL A 72 -2.86 14.80 4.69
C VAL A 72 -3.18 16.15 5.33
N ALA A 73 -2.71 16.42 6.56
CA ALA A 73 -2.88 17.70 7.22
C ALA A 73 -2.20 18.83 6.44
N LEU A 74 -0.98 18.60 5.93
CA LEU A 74 -0.28 19.54 5.06
C LEU A 74 -1.02 19.76 3.74
N CYS A 75 -1.56 18.70 3.12
CA CYS A 75 -2.39 18.81 1.92
C CYS A 75 -3.61 19.71 2.19
N TYR A 76 -4.31 19.47 3.30
CA TYR A 76 -5.43 20.30 3.71
C TYR A 76 -5.03 21.76 3.93
N LEU A 77 -3.91 22.03 4.60
CA LEU A 77 -3.43 23.41 4.82
C LEU A 77 -3.04 24.12 3.51
N ASN A 78 -2.58 23.39 2.49
CA ASN A 78 -2.18 23.97 1.20
C ASN A 78 -3.36 24.47 0.35
N VAL A 79 -4.58 23.96 0.57
CA VAL A 79 -5.77 24.48 -0.11
C VAL A 79 -6.18 25.80 0.54
N LYS A 80 -5.89 26.92 -0.15
CA LYS A 80 -6.17 28.28 0.36
C LYS A 80 -7.63 28.72 0.19
N ASP A 81 -8.29 28.26 -0.87
CA ASP A 81 -9.67 28.64 -1.16
C ASP A 81 -10.65 27.87 -0.23
N LYS A 82 -11.34 28.62 0.63
CA LYS A 82 -12.31 28.08 1.61
C LYS A 82 -13.55 27.49 0.93
N GLU A 83 -13.98 28.02 -0.21
CA GLU A 83 -15.14 27.53 -0.98
C GLU A 83 -14.80 26.19 -1.62
N THR A 84 -13.64 26.09 -2.26
CA THR A 84 -13.10 24.84 -2.82
C THR A 84 -12.88 23.79 -1.73
N LYS A 85 -12.36 24.20 -0.56
CA LYS A 85 -12.22 23.33 0.62
C LYS A 85 -13.56 22.70 1.04
N LYS A 86 -14.60 23.52 1.26
CA LYS A 86 -15.90 22.98 1.70
C LYS A 86 -16.57 22.11 0.64
N LYS A 87 -16.45 22.48 -0.63
CA LYS A 87 -17.15 21.81 -1.73
C LYS A 87 -16.54 20.45 -2.09
N PHE A 88 -15.22 20.32 -2.06
CA PHE A 88 -14.53 19.13 -2.55
C PHE A 88 -13.96 18.22 -1.46
N PHE A 89 -13.86 18.67 -0.21
CA PHE A 89 -13.28 17.85 0.86
C PHE A 89 -14.09 16.58 1.17
N ASN A 90 -15.42 16.69 1.26
CA ASN A 90 -16.29 15.53 1.49
C ASN A 90 -16.21 14.48 0.37
N PRO A 91 -16.40 14.83 -0.92
CA PRO A 91 -16.30 13.83 -1.98
C PRO A 91 -14.89 13.23 -2.12
N TRP A 92 -13.82 13.99 -1.86
CA TRP A 92 -12.47 13.42 -1.86
C TRP A 92 -12.25 12.39 -0.75
N ILE A 93 -12.79 12.65 0.44
CA ILE A 93 -12.74 11.67 1.54
C ILE A 93 -13.60 10.45 1.21
N GLU A 94 -14.79 10.65 0.64
CA GLU A 94 -15.66 9.55 0.23
C GLU A 94 -14.99 8.65 -0.81
N ASP A 95 -14.37 9.22 -1.84
CA ASP A 95 -13.65 8.47 -2.87
C ASP A 95 -12.44 7.73 -2.29
N ALA A 96 -11.69 8.37 -1.39
CA ALA A 96 -10.56 7.76 -0.69
C ALA A 96 -11.01 6.60 0.21
N LEU A 97 -12.13 6.76 0.93
CA LEU A 97 -12.72 5.70 1.76
C LEU A 97 -13.24 4.54 0.89
N ARG A 98 -13.93 4.82 -0.21
CA ARG A 98 -14.44 3.80 -1.14
C ARG A 98 -13.30 2.97 -1.73
N THR A 99 -12.21 3.63 -2.13
CA THR A 99 -11.04 2.95 -2.70
C THR A 99 -10.30 2.12 -1.65
N SER A 100 -10.12 2.65 -0.44
CA SER A 100 -9.43 1.95 0.65
C SER A 100 -10.26 0.83 1.29
N ALA A 101 -11.59 0.95 1.32
CA ALA A 101 -12.49 -0.03 1.93
C ALA A 101 -12.31 -1.43 1.34
N MET A 102 -12.19 -1.56 0.02
CA MET A 102 -11.94 -2.86 -0.63
C MET A 102 -10.63 -3.48 -0.14
N ILE A 103 -9.56 -2.69 -0.06
CA ILE A 103 -8.24 -3.16 0.39
C ILE A 103 -8.30 -3.58 1.86
N ILE A 104 -8.97 -2.80 2.72
CA ILE A 104 -9.14 -3.09 4.15
C ILE A 104 -9.89 -4.41 4.34
N VAL A 105 -11.00 -4.62 3.62
CA VAL A 105 -11.80 -5.85 3.70
C VAL A 105 -10.99 -7.07 3.26
N VAL A 106 -10.34 -6.99 2.10
CA VAL A 106 -9.52 -8.10 1.58
C VAL A 106 -8.37 -8.43 2.51
N THR A 107 -7.69 -7.41 3.05
CA THR A 107 -6.57 -7.60 3.99
C THR A 107 -7.04 -8.17 5.32
N GLY A 108 -8.19 -7.72 5.84
CA GLY A 108 -8.78 -8.23 7.07
C GLY A 108 -9.22 -9.70 6.95
N LEU A 109 -9.87 -10.06 5.84
CA LEU A 109 -10.24 -11.44 5.53
C LEU A 109 -9.00 -12.33 5.33
N GLY A 110 -7.98 -11.82 4.64
CA GLY A 110 -6.71 -12.51 4.50
C GLY A 110 -6.03 -12.77 5.85
N GLY A 111 -6.03 -11.78 6.74
CA GLY A 111 -5.50 -11.92 8.10
C GLY A 111 -6.21 -13.01 8.91
N SER A 112 -7.54 -12.99 8.95
CA SER A 112 -8.30 -14.01 9.70
C SER A 112 -8.17 -15.41 9.10
N LEU A 113 -8.20 -15.54 7.76
CA LEU A 113 -7.95 -16.81 7.07
C LEU A 113 -6.55 -17.34 7.41
N SER A 114 -5.52 -16.49 7.39
CA SER A 114 -4.16 -16.89 7.72
C SER A 114 -4.07 -17.48 9.12
N GLU A 115 -4.80 -16.90 10.10
CA GLU A 115 -4.80 -17.37 11.48
C GLU A 115 -5.51 -18.72 11.64
N ILE A 116 -6.65 -18.90 10.95
CA ILE A 116 -7.36 -20.20 10.93
C ILE A 116 -6.47 -21.29 10.33
N LEU A 117 -5.73 -20.96 9.26
CA LEU A 117 -4.82 -21.88 8.61
C LEU A 117 -3.62 -22.25 9.48
N LYS A 118 -3.06 -21.31 10.26
CA LYS A 118 -2.01 -21.62 11.25
C LYS A 118 -2.46 -22.67 12.26
N GLY A 119 -3.74 -22.67 12.63
CA GLY A 119 -4.30 -23.66 13.56
C GLY A 119 -4.66 -25.01 12.92
N THR A 120 -4.49 -25.17 11.60
CA THR A 120 -4.98 -26.34 10.86
C THR A 120 -3.82 -27.30 10.53
N PRO A 121 -3.77 -28.53 11.08
CA PRO A 121 -2.68 -29.49 10.84
C PRO A 121 -2.53 -29.92 9.37
N ALA A 122 -3.61 -29.82 8.59
CA ALA A 122 -3.57 -30.10 7.16
C ALA A 122 -2.64 -29.13 6.40
N VAL A 123 -2.46 -27.92 6.89
CA VAL A 123 -1.61 -26.90 6.24
C VAL A 123 -0.13 -27.28 6.39
N ASP A 124 0.28 -27.74 7.57
CA ASP A 124 1.66 -28.18 7.82
C ASP A 124 2.01 -29.45 7.05
N THR A 125 1.06 -30.39 6.91
CA THR A 125 1.28 -31.62 6.14
C THR A 125 1.42 -31.34 4.64
N ILE A 126 0.66 -30.39 4.09
CA ILE A 126 0.83 -29.93 2.70
C ILE A 126 2.20 -29.27 2.53
N ALA A 127 2.58 -28.37 3.44
CA ALA A 127 3.88 -27.72 3.42
C ALA A 127 5.05 -28.71 3.46
N ALA A 128 5.00 -29.67 4.38
CA ALA A 128 6.01 -30.71 4.56
C ALA A 128 6.09 -31.64 3.34
N SER A 129 4.96 -31.97 2.72
CA SER A 129 4.92 -32.78 1.50
C SER A 129 5.59 -32.06 0.33
N VAL A 130 5.33 -30.76 0.16
CA VAL A 130 6.00 -29.94 -0.85
C VAL A 130 7.50 -29.85 -0.57
N ALA A 131 7.89 -29.62 0.69
CA ALA A 131 9.30 -29.57 1.08
C ALA A 131 10.03 -30.92 0.85
N ALA A 132 9.37 -32.05 1.13
CA ALA A 132 9.92 -33.39 0.94
C ALA A 132 10.01 -33.82 -0.53
N SER A 133 9.15 -33.28 -1.39
CA SER A 133 9.10 -33.61 -2.82
C SER A 133 10.23 -32.99 -3.67
N GLY A 134 11.14 -32.21 -3.06
CA GLY A 134 12.26 -31.56 -3.77
C GLY A 134 11.85 -30.40 -4.68
N ILE A 135 10.59 -29.97 -4.61
CA ILE A 135 10.07 -28.82 -5.35
C ILE A 135 10.63 -27.54 -4.71
N PRO A 136 11.05 -26.54 -5.52
CA PRO A 136 11.44 -25.24 -4.99
C PRO A 136 10.35 -24.64 -4.10
N SER A 137 10.69 -24.24 -2.88
CA SER A 137 9.77 -23.65 -1.89
C SER A 137 9.06 -22.38 -2.39
N ILE A 138 9.58 -21.76 -3.45
CA ILE A 138 9.01 -20.62 -4.17
C ILE A 138 7.75 -20.98 -4.98
N PHE A 139 7.56 -22.26 -5.32
CA PHE A 139 6.53 -22.71 -6.26
C PHE A 139 5.12 -22.57 -5.68
N LEU A 140 4.95 -22.84 -4.39
CA LEU A 140 3.66 -22.76 -3.72
C LEU A 140 3.10 -21.32 -3.70
N PRO A 141 3.84 -20.28 -3.23
CA PRO A 141 3.36 -18.90 -3.31
C PRO A 141 3.15 -18.40 -4.75
N PHE A 142 3.93 -18.90 -5.72
CA PHE A 142 3.73 -18.59 -7.13
C PHE A 142 2.37 -19.09 -7.65
N VAL A 143 2.07 -20.38 -7.45
CA VAL A 143 0.80 -20.98 -7.92
C VAL A 143 -0.39 -20.30 -7.26
N LEU A 144 -0.32 -20.05 -5.95
CA LEU A 144 -1.38 -19.36 -5.22
C LEU A 144 -1.54 -17.91 -5.67
N GLY A 145 -0.45 -17.22 -6.02
CA GLY A 145 -0.48 -15.89 -6.64
C GLY A 145 -1.18 -15.88 -8.00
N VAL A 146 -0.87 -16.86 -8.86
CA VAL A 146 -1.50 -17.00 -10.18
C VAL A 146 -3.00 -17.29 -10.06
N ILE A 147 -3.38 -18.26 -9.22
CA ILE A 147 -4.78 -18.64 -8.99
C ILE A 147 -5.54 -17.46 -8.37
N GLY A 148 -4.97 -16.83 -7.34
CA GLY A 148 -5.56 -15.68 -6.67
C GLY A 148 -5.86 -14.55 -7.65
N ASN A 149 -4.88 -14.20 -8.50
CA ASN A 149 -5.04 -13.18 -9.53
C ASN A 149 -6.06 -13.56 -10.61
N MET A 150 -6.14 -14.83 -11.01
CA MET A 150 -7.12 -15.31 -12.00
C MET A 150 -8.56 -15.18 -11.48
N ILE A 151 -8.77 -15.42 -10.18
CA ILE A 151 -10.08 -15.32 -9.54
C ILE A 151 -10.47 -13.86 -9.31
N THR A 152 -9.54 -13.03 -8.84
CA THR A 152 -9.85 -11.64 -8.42
C THR A 152 -9.71 -10.61 -9.51
N GLY A 153 -9.03 -10.90 -10.63
CA GLY A 153 -8.86 -9.98 -11.76
C GLY A 153 -8.02 -8.72 -11.47
N SER A 154 -7.64 -8.49 -10.21
CA SER A 154 -6.77 -7.40 -9.75
C SER A 154 -5.50 -7.98 -9.16
N THR A 155 -4.36 -7.57 -9.72
CA THR A 155 -3.04 -8.03 -9.28
C THR A 155 -2.80 -7.77 -7.79
N THR A 156 -3.26 -6.63 -7.28
CA THR A 156 -3.08 -6.28 -5.86
C THR A 156 -3.89 -7.19 -4.95
N VAL A 157 -5.16 -7.45 -5.29
CA VAL A 157 -6.05 -8.30 -4.49
C VAL A 157 -5.55 -9.75 -4.51
N GLY A 158 -5.18 -10.26 -5.69
CA GLY A 158 -4.66 -11.61 -5.85
C GLY A 158 -3.37 -11.86 -5.06
N VAL A 159 -2.45 -10.89 -5.06
CA VAL A 159 -1.21 -10.97 -4.28
C VAL A 159 -1.48 -10.97 -2.77
N ILE A 160 -2.41 -10.12 -2.28
CA ILE A 160 -2.76 -10.10 -0.85
C ILE A 160 -3.35 -11.45 -0.42
N THR A 161 -4.27 -12.01 -1.21
CA THR A 161 -4.87 -13.33 -0.92
C THR A 161 -3.82 -14.45 -0.89
N ALA A 162 -2.91 -14.46 -1.87
CA ALA A 162 -1.83 -15.45 -1.91
C ALA A 162 -0.84 -15.29 -0.75
N ALA A 163 -0.50 -14.05 -0.38
CA ALA A 163 0.34 -13.76 0.78
C ALA A 163 -0.31 -14.24 2.08
N SER A 164 -1.61 -14.02 2.25
CA SER A 164 -2.36 -14.49 3.43
C SER A 164 -2.41 -16.01 3.54
N LEU A 165 -2.54 -16.72 2.41
CA LEU A 165 -2.56 -18.18 2.38
C LEU A 165 -1.18 -18.79 2.62
N THR A 166 -0.12 -18.13 2.13
CA THR A 166 1.26 -18.63 2.24
C THR A 166 1.96 -18.23 3.54
N ALA A 167 1.55 -17.12 4.17
CA ALA A 167 2.09 -16.65 5.45
C ALA A 167 2.23 -17.72 6.54
N PRO A 168 1.20 -18.54 6.87
CA PRO A 168 1.32 -19.61 7.86
C PRO A 168 2.36 -20.68 7.49
N MET A 169 2.61 -20.89 6.20
CA MET A 169 3.45 -21.97 5.68
C MET A 169 4.93 -21.58 5.54
N LEU A 170 5.26 -20.28 5.65
CA LEU A 170 6.63 -19.80 5.45
C LEU A 170 7.66 -20.46 6.38
N GLY A 171 7.28 -20.69 7.63
CA GLY A 171 8.15 -21.31 8.64
C GLY A 171 8.50 -22.76 8.29
N THR A 172 7.54 -23.53 7.79
CA THR A 172 7.74 -24.93 7.38
C THR A 172 8.44 -25.05 6.03
N LEU A 173 8.26 -24.08 5.12
CA LEU A 173 8.96 -24.03 3.84
C LEU A 173 10.40 -23.49 3.94
N GLY A 174 10.81 -22.95 5.09
CA GLY A 174 12.12 -22.30 5.27
C GLY A 174 12.33 -21.10 4.34
N LEU A 175 11.24 -20.42 3.96
CA LEU A 175 11.24 -19.36 2.97
C LEU A 175 11.11 -17.98 3.64
N SER A 176 11.87 -17.00 3.14
CA SER A 176 11.70 -15.60 3.59
C SER A 176 10.38 -15.02 3.06
N ALA A 177 9.78 -14.11 3.84
CA ALA A 177 8.52 -13.47 3.45
C ALA A 177 8.67 -12.65 2.15
N GLU A 178 9.85 -12.06 1.95
CA GLU A 178 10.19 -11.30 0.76
C GLU A 178 10.22 -12.21 -0.48
N ALA A 179 10.81 -13.39 -0.37
CA ALA A 179 10.88 -14.36 -1.47
C ALA A 179 9.48 -14.87 -1.85
N ALA A 180 8.62 -15.19 -0.88
CA ALA A 180 7.24 -15.58 -1.17
C ALA A 180 6.44 -14.47 -1.84
N MET A 181 6.60 -13.23 -1.37
CA MET A 181 5.91 -12.08 -1.95
C MET A 181 6.34 -11.85 -3.41
N LEU A 182 7.64 -11.97 -3.70
CA LEU A 182 8.16 -11.87 -5.07
C LEU A 182 7.65 -13.00 -5.97
N ALA A 183 7.52 -14.21 -5.44
CA ALA A 183 6.96 -15.34 -6.17
C ALA A 183 5.48 -15.15 -6.51
N ALA A 184 4.70 -14.67 -5.56
CA ALA A 184 3.26 -14.46 -5.71
C ALA A 184 2.93 -13.30 -6.66
N ARG A 185 3.84 -12.31 -6.78
CA ARG A 185 3.69 -11.18 -7.69
C ARG A 185 3.97 -11.62 -9.14
N LYS A 186 2.90 -12.01 -9.84
CA LYS A 186 2.91 -12.23 -11.28
C LYS A 186 3.28 -10.92 -12.02
N LYS A 187 4.21 -10.98 -12.97
CA LYS A 187 4.35 -9.96 -14.02
C LYS A 187 3.24 -10.12 -15.06
#